data_AF-A0A0G0VVE4-F1
#
_entry.id   AF-A0A0G0VVE4-F1
#
_cell.length_a   1.000
_cell.length_b   1.000
_cell.length_c   1.000
_cell.angle_alpha   90.00
_cell.angle_beta   90.00
_cell.angle_gamma   90.00
#
_symmetry.space_group_name_H-M   'P 1'
#
loop_
_entity.id
_entity.type
_entity.pdbx_description
1 polymer ?
#
loop_
_entity_poly.entity_id
_entity_poly.type
_entity_poly.pdbx_seq_one_letter_code
_entity_poly.pdbx_strand_id
1 'polypeptide(L)'
;IAEDGHDVVLVSIPRDLWDPSLSTKVNSVYAYGQEKDNDGLNVTKKTIGTLFGLPIHYTLRVDFNGFIKAVDLVDGIDVNVENAFVDSKYPVVGKEDDLCGLTIETEEIDGVPQQVVKDATGSAILLDKITEENDPFECRYETISFKQELTQMDGTLALKFVRSRHGTNGQGSDFARSARQQKVILAFRQKVLSKETLLNPKTILELAKTFGQSIDTDITDEEVPYFLKLGQKIDPSTIKRVVLDSDRDNSVLEVGDLATHNGQFVLVPKNNRWTDLAEYVQSEIFKLQEK
;
A
#
# COMPACT_ATOMS: atom_id res chain seq x y z
N ILE A 1 1.39 19.91 -2.46
CA ILE A 1 1.33 20.90 -1.36
C ILE A 1 1.18 22.24 -2.05
N ALA A 2 0.18 23.05 -1.69
CA ALA A 2 0.02 24.39 -2.27
C ALA A 2 1.23 25.29 -1.95
N GLU A 3 1.39 26.37 -2.72
CA GLU A 3 2.51 27.32 -2.57
C GLU A 3 2.56 27.97 -1.18
N ASP A 4 1.42 28.12 -0.51
CA ASP A 4 1.35 28.63 0.86
C ASP A 4 1.84 27.62 1.92
N GLY A 5 1.99 26.35 1.54
CA GLY A 5 2.44 25.26 2.40
C GLY A 5 1.40 24.77 3.40
N HIS A 6 0.14 25.19 3.29
CA HIS A 6 -0.92 24.85 4.23
C HIS A 6 -1.76 23.66 3.78
N ASP A 7 -2.07 23.61 2.48
CA ASP A 7 -2.97 22.60 1.93
C ASP A 7 -2.22 21.43 1.28
N VAL A 8 -2.67 20.23 1.64
CA VAL A 8 -2.09 18.96 1.19
C VAL A 8 -3.19 18.06 0.65
N VAL A 9 -2.91 17.42 -0.48
CA VAL A 9 -3.76 16.40 -1.07
C VAL A 9 -3.00 15.08 -1.04
N LEU A 10 -3.57 14.09 -0.36
CA LEU A 10 -3.07 12.71 -0.36
C LEU A 10 -3.86 11.90 -1.38
N VAL A 11 -3.20 11.51 -2.46
CA VAL A 11 -3.80 10.68 -3.51
C VAL A 11 -3.31 9.24 -3.33
N SER A 12 -4.23 8.32 -3.05
CA SER A 12 -3.97 6.88 -3.02
C SER A 12 -4.25 6.29 -4.40
N ILE A 13 -3.20 5.72 -5.00
CA ILE A 13 -3.24 5.03 -6.29
C ILE A 13 -3.36 3.53 -6.01
N PRO A 14 -4.36 2.82 -6.54
CA PRO A 14 -4.52 1.41 -6.33
C PRO A 14 -3.39 0.67 -7.05
N ARG A 15 -2.88 -0.35 -6.38
CA ARG A 15 -1.72 -1.14 -6.83
C ARG A 15 -1.95 -1.82 -8.19
N ASP A 16 -3.21 -2.14 -8.49
CA ASP A 16 -3.67 -2.84 -9.69
C ASP A 16 -3.98 -1.89 -10.86
N LEU A 17 -3.77 -0.57 -10.70
CA LEU A 17 -3.83 0.39 -11.81
C LEU A 17 -2.86 -0.02 -12.91
N TRP A 18 -3.33 -0.02 -14.15
CA TRP A 18 -2.51 -0.33 -15.32
C TRP A 18 -1.50 0.79 -15.65
N ASP A 19 -0.31 0.43 -16.09
CA ASP A 19 0.61 1.32 -16.78
C ASP A 19 0.66 0.91 -18.26
N PRO A 20 0.08 1.71 -19.18
CA PRO A 20 0.11 1.39 -20.60
C PRO A 20 1.52 1.46 -21.19
N SER A 21 2.45 2.20 -20.58
CA SER A 21 3.82 2.37 -21.10
C SER A 21 4.65 1.10 -20.94
N LEU A 22 4.48 0.42 -19.81
CA LEU A 22 5.22 -0.82 -19.47
C LEU A 22 4.36 -2.08 -19.65
N SER A 23 3.08 -1.93 -19.98
CA SER A 23 2.12 -3.03 -20.11
C SER A 23 2.11 -3.93 -18.86
N THR A 24 2.05 -3.30 -17.69
CA THR A 24 2.02 -3.98 -16.40
C THR A 24 1.24 -3.15 -15.38
N LYS A 25 1.01 -3.70 -14.18
CA LYS A 25 0.40 -2.98 -13.07
C LYS A 25 1.41 -2.03 -12.42
N VAL A 26 0.92 -0.92 -11.88
CA VAL A 26 1.74 0.08 -11.18
C VAL A 26 2.56 -0.54 -10.04
N ASN A 27 2.05 -1.57 -9.34
CA ASN A 27 2.80 -2.26 -8.29
C ASN A 27 4.04 -3.03 -8.76
N SER A 28 4.14 -3.35 -10.05
CA SER A 28 5.28 -4.03 -10.65
C SER A 28 6.33 -3.06 -11.19
N VAL A 29 6.02 -1.77 -11.32
CA VAL A 29 6.88 -0.76 -11.95
C VAL A 29 8.21 -0.60 -11.22
N TYR A 30 8.19 -0.55 -9.88
CA TYR A 30 9.42 -0.44 -9.10
C TYR A 30 10.32 -1.67 -9.32
N ALA A 31 9.76 -2.88 -9.23
CA ALA A 31 10.50 -4.12 -9.42
C ALA A 31 11.09 -4.19 -10.83
N TYR A 32 10.32 -3.81 -11.85
CA TYR A 32 10.77 -3.73 -13.23
C TYR A 32 11.99 -2.79 -13.39
N GLY A 33 11.92 -1.57 -12.87
CA GLY A 33 13.04 -0.63 -12.94
C GLY A 33 14.26 -1.11 -12.14
N GLN A 34 14.01 -1.76 -11.00
CA GLN A 34 15.04 -2.30 -10.14
C GLN A 34 15.82 -3.45 -10.80
N GLU A 35 15.11 -4.40 -11.42
CA GLU A 35 15.71 -5.54 -12.11
C GLU A 35 16.49 -5.12 -13.36
N LYS A 36 16.00 -4.10 -14.06
CA LYS A 36 16.58 -3.66 -15.32
C LYS A 36 17.89 -2.89 -15.13
N ASP A 37 17.85 -1.83 -14.31
CA ASP A 37 18.93 -0.85 -14.22
C ASP A 37 19.24 -0.43 -12.76
N ASN A 38 18.74 -1.16 -11.75
CA ASN A 38 18.79 -0.76 -10.33
C ASN A 38 18.18 0.64 -10.10
N ASP A 39 17.14 0.96 -10.89
CA ASP A 39 16.58 2.31 -11.03
C ASP A 39 15.07 2.35 -10.72
N GLY A 40 14.63 1.50 -9.79
CA GLY A 40 13.21 1.30 -9.48
C GLY A 40 12.48 2.59 -9.10
N LEU A 41 13.11 3.47 -8.32
CA LEU A 41 12.52 4.76 -7.93
C LEU A 41 12.31 5.69 -9.12
N ASN A 42 13.31 5.92 -9.96
CA ASN A 42 13.19 6.88 -11.06
C ASN A 42 12.21 6.37 -12.12
N VAL A 43 12.18 5.06 -12.39
CA VAL A 43 11.17 4.47 -13.27
C VAL A 43 9.77 4.68 -12.69
N THR A 44 9.57 4.44 -11.39
CA THR A 44 8.28 4.70 -10.72
C THR A 44 7.90 6.18 -10.78
N LYS A 45 8.84 7.08 -10.45
CA LYS A 45 8.69 8.55 -10.52
C LYS A 45 8.22 9.00 -11.89
N LYS A 46 8.86 8.49 -12.94
CA LYS A 46 8.54 8.79 -14.34
C LYS A 46 7.19 8.21 -14.77
N THR A 47 6.89 6.96 -14.42
CA THR A 47 5.62 6.32 -14.74
C THR A 47 4.46 7.08 -14.10
N ILE A 48 4.50 7.31 -12.79
CA ILE A 48 3.44 8.05 -12.08
C ILE A 48 3.33 9.48 -12.60
N GLY A 49 4.45 10.16 -12.83
CA GLY A 49 4.44 11.52 -13.38
C GLY A 49 3.84 11.59 -14.79
N THR A 50 4.09 10.58 -15.63
CA THR A 50 3.53 10.49 -16.98
C THR A 50 2.03 10.16 -16.92
N LEU A 51 1.63 9.20 -16.09
CA LEU A 51 0.23 8.77 -15.94
C LEU A 51 -0.70 9.92 -15.53
N PHE A 52 -0.24 10.80 -14.65
CA PHE A 52 -1.04 11.91 -14.14
C PHE A 52 -0.68 13.27 -14.73
N GLY A 53 0.33 13.34 -15.61
CA GLY A 53 0.81 14.60 -16.17
C GLY A 53 1.35 15.58 -15.12
N LEU A 54 2.02 15.05 -14.10
CA LEU A 54 2.48 15.80 -12.93
C LEU A 54 3.98 15.62 -12.69
N PRO A 55 4.74 16.70 -12.41
CA PRO A 55 6.12 16.55 -11.96
C PRO A 55 6.14 15.97 -10.54
N ILE A 56 6.75 14.79 -10.39
CA ILE A 56 7.02 14.20 -9.09
C ILE A 56 8.40 14.69 -8.64
N HIS A 57 8.45 15.55 -7.62
CA HIS A 57 9.70 16.18 -7.19
C HIS A 57 10.56 15.23 -6.36
N TYR A 58 9.94 14.52 -5.41
CA TYR A 58 10.62 13.61 -4.49
C TYR A 58 9.90 12.27 -4.44
N THR A 59 10.66 11.23 -4.12
CA THR A 59 10.18 9.85 -3.95
C THR A 59 10.71 9.24 -2.67
N LEU A 60 9.88 8.39 -2.09
CA LEU A 60 10.17 7.67 -0.87
C LEU A 60 9.61 6.27 -1.01
N ARG A 61 10.46 5.26 -0.87
CA ARG A 61 10.06 3.85 -0.75
C ARG A 61 10.51 3.33 0.61
N VAL A 62 9.58 2.70 1.31
CA VAL A 62 9.80 2.10 2.62
C VAL A 62 9.43 0.63 2.54
N ASP A 63 10.35 -0.26 2.90
CA ASP A 63 10.04 -1.69 3.05
C ASP A 63 9.42 -1.97 4.45
N PHE A 64 9.00 -3.22 4.70
CA PHE A 64 8.38 -3.56 5.98
C PHE A 64 9.29 -3.35 7.19
N ASN A 65 10.59 -3.61 7.05
CA ASN A 65 11.55 -3.44 8.14
C ASN A 65 11.81 -1.95 8.40
N GLY A 66 11.97 -1.16 7.35
CA GLY A 66 12.09 0.30 7.43
C GLY A 66 10.86 0.93 8.06
N PHE A 67 9.66 0.45 7.71
CA PHE A 67 8.40 0.91 8.30
C PHE A 67 8.34 0.61 9.80
N ILE A 68 8.60 -0.64 10.21
CA ILE A 68 8.59 -1.03 11.63
C ILE A 68 9.57 -0.17 12.42
N LYS A 69 10.84 -0.09 11.94
CA LYS A 69 11.89 0.71 12.59
C LYS A 69 11.49 2.18 12.72
N ALA A 70 10.93 2.79 11.67
CA ALA A 70 10.54 4.19 11.70
C ALA A 70 9.48 4.46 12.78
N VAL A 71 8.46 3.59 12.88
CA VAL A 71 7.41 3.69 13.90
C VAL A 71 7.97 3.45 15.31
N ASP A 72 8.84 2.45 15.49
CA ASP A 72 9.44 2.14 16.79
C ASP A 72 10.39 3.24 17.27
N LEU A 73 11.13 3.89 16.35
CA LEU A 73 12.02 5.02 16.67
C LEU A 73 11.28 6.21 17.27
N VAL A 74 10.01 6.37 16.92
CA VAL A 74 9.16 7.40 17.51
C VAL A 74 8.33 6.89 18.68
N ASP A 75 8.65 5.73 19.26
CA ASP A 75 7.92 5.13 20.39
C ASP A 75 6.45 4.81 20.06
N GLY A 76 6.22 4.33 18.84
CA GLY A 76 4.91 3.97 18.34
C GLY A 76 4.05 5.17 17.89
N ILE A 77 2.87 4.88 17.38
CA ILE A 77 1.92 5.88 16.86
C ILE A 77 0.52 5.67 17.42
N ASP A 78 -0.19 6.75 17.68
CA ASP A 78 -1.59 6.69 18.11
C ASP A 78 -2.53 6.70 16.90
N VAL A 79 -3.25 5.60 16.68
CA VAL A 79 -4.16 5.42 15.55
C VAL A 79 -5.59 5.25 16.07
N ASN A 80 -6.50 6.11 15.61
CA ASN A 80 -7.93 5.96 15.88
C ASN A 80 -8.55 4.90 14.95
N VAL A 81 -8.83 3.72 15.50
CA VAL A 81 -9.52 2.65 14.79
C VAL A 81 -11.03 2.94 14.84
N GLU A 82 -11.58 3.40 13.73
CA GLU A 82 -12.99 3.82 13.64
C GLU A 82 -13.97 2.65 13.54
N ASN A 83 -13.55 1.53 12.97
CA ASN A 83 -14.37 0.35 12.79
C ASN A 83 -13.58 -0.86 13.29
N ALA A 84 -14.15 -1.59 14.24
CA ALA A 84 -13.56 -2.84 14.68
C ALA A 84 -13.59 -3.87 13.55
N PHE A 85 -12.53 -4.66 13.40
CA PHE A 85 -12.49 -5.75 12.43
C PHE A 85 -11.59 -6.89 12.90
N VAL A 86 -11.85 -8.07 12.35
CA VAL A 86 -11.04 -9.28 12.49
C VAL A 86 -10.59 -9.68 11.11
N ASP A 87 -9.32 -10.04 10.95
CA ASP A 87 -8.77 -10.62 9.73
C ASP A 87 -8.20 -11.99 10.10
N SER A 88 -8.90 -13.06 9.70
CA SER A 88 -8.51 -14.44 9.99
C SER A 88 -7.52 -15.00 8.97
N LYS A 89 -7.23 -14.27 7.89
CA LYS A 89 -6.36 -14.68 6.79
C LYS A 89 -5.16 -13.74 6.65
N TYR A 90 -4.65 -13.24 7.77
CA TYR A 90 -3.47 -12.41 7.76
C TYR A 90 -2.22 -13.29 7.54
N PRO A 91 -1.41 -13.05 6.48
CA PRO A 91 -0.31 -13.95 6.14
C PRO A 91 0.81 -13.91 7.18
N VAL A 92 1.25 -15.08 7.61
CA VAL A 92 2.41 -15.28 8.49
C VAL A 92 3.67 -15.21 7.64
N VAL A 93 4.54 -14.25 7.97
CA VAL A 93 5.81 -14.04 7.25
C VAL A 93 6.68 -15.30 7.33
N GLY A 94 7.16 -15.75 6.18
CA GLY A 94 8.03 -16.93 6.04
C GLY A 94 7.28 -18.25 5.92
N LYS A 95 5.95 -18.23 5.89
CA LYS A 95 5.10 -19.41 5.69
C LYS A 95 4.34 -19.41 4.37
N GLU A 96 4.62 -18.47 3.47
CA GLU A 96 3.85 -18.25 2.24
C GLU A 96 3.77 -19.52 1.36
N ASP A 97 4.82 -20.34 1.37
CA ASP A 97 4.91 -21.59 0.61
C ASP A 97 4.79 -22.85 1.48
N ASP A 98 4.46 -22.71 2.78
CA ASP A 98 4.33 -23.86 3.69
C ASP A 98 3.17 -24.76 3.23
N LEU A 99 3.41 -26.07 3.12
CA LEU A 99 2.37 -27.01 2.72
C LEU A 99 1.42 -27.37 3.87
N CYS A 100 1.66 -26.87 5.08
CA CYS A 100 0.80 -27.11 6.25
C CYS A 100 0.61 -28.59 6.58
N GLY A 101 1.62 -29.41 6.28
CA GLY A 101 1.55 -30.87 6.43
C GLY A 101 0.78 -31.59 5.33
N LEU A 102 0.35 -30.88 4.29
CA LEU A 102 -0.26 -31.43 3.07
C LEU A 102 0.82 -31.85 2.06
N THR A 103 0.45 -32.66 1.09
CA THR A 103 1.31 -33.01 -0.06
C THR A 103 0.72 -32.50 -1.36
N ILE A 104 1.58 -32.15 -2.31
CA ILE A 104 1.18 -31.85 -3.69
C ILE A 104 1.65 -33.01 -4.55
N GLU A 105 0.71 -33.69 -5.19
CA GLU A 105 0.95 -34.86 -6.03
C GLU A 105 0.36 -34.65 -7.43
N THR A 106 0.92 -35.33 -8.42
CA THR A 106 0.35 -35.36 -9.77
C THR A 106 -0.52 -36.60 -9.92
N GLU A 107 -1.79 -36.40 -10.25
CA GLU A 107 -2.74 -37.47 -10.54
C GLU A 107 -3.25 -37.37 -11.98
N GLU A 108 -3.54 -38.52 -12.58
CA GLU A 108 -4.15 -38.57 -13.91
C GLU A 108 -5.68 -38.53 -13.77
N ILE A 109 -6.28 -37.39 -14.13
CA ILE A 109 -7.72 -37.15 -14.07
C ILE A 109 -8.22 -36.95 -15.50
N ASP A 110 -9.13 -37.81 -15.95
CA ASP A 110 -9.63 -37.84 -17.33
C ASP A 110 -8.51 -37.91 -18.40
N GLY A 111 -7.42 -38.61 -18.09
CA GLY A 111 -6.26 -38.76 -18.99
C GLY A 111 -5.34 -37.54 -19.04
N VAL A 112 -5.53 -36.57 -18.14
CA VAL A 112 -4.70 -35.36 -18.03
C VAL A 112 -3.97 -35.35 -16.68
N PRO A 113 -2.64 -35.17 -16.65
CA PRO A 113 -1.92 -35.00 -15.40
C PRO A 113 -2.30 -33.66 -14.76
N GLN A 114 -2.85 -33.71 -13.56
CA GLN A 114 -3.27 -32.56 -12.78
C GLN A 114 -2.64 -32.61 -11.39
N GLN A 115 -2.30 -31.44 -10.84
CA GLN A 115 -1.77 -31.35 -9.48
C GLN A 115 -2.92 -31.33 -8.48
N VAL A 116 -2.84 -32.20 -7.47
CA VAL A 116 -3.79 -32.28 -6.35
C VAL A 116 -3.08 -32.02 -5.03
N VAL A 117 -3.75 -31.32 -4.14
CA VAL A 117 -3.35 -31.14 -2.74
C VAL A 117 -4.03 -32.22 -1.92
N LYS A 118 -3.25 -32.99 -1.17
CA LYS A 118 -3.76 -34.10 -0.34
C LYS A 118 -3.50 -33.89 1.13
N ASP A 119 -4.48 -34.30 1.94
CA ASP A 119 -4.32 -34.43 3.38
C ASP A 119 -3.93 -35.87 3.79
N ALA A 120 -3.60 -36.05 5.07
CA ALA A 120 -3.23 -37.36 5.62
C ALA A 120 -4.40 -38.39 5.62
N THR A 121 -5.63 -37.96 5.36
CA THR A 121 -6.80 -38.84 5.26
C THR A 121 -7.06 -39.33 3.82
N GLY A 122 -6.34 -38.77 2.84
CA GLY A 122 -6.48 -39.09 1.42
C GLY A 122 -7.51 -38.22 0.69
N SER A 123 -8.02 -37.16 1.32
CA SER A 123 -8.87 -36.18 0.61
C SER A 123 -8.00 -35.39 -0.37
N ALA A 124 -8.52 -35.14 -1.58
CA ALA A 124 -7.79 -34.45 -2.64
C ALA A 124 -8.57 -33.24 -3.16
N ILE A 125 -7.88 -32.11 -3.31
CA ILE A 125 -8.40 -30.89 -3.94
C ILE A 125 -7.49 -30.55 -5.11
N LEU A 126 -8.05 -30.28 -6.29
CA LEU A 126 -7.27 -29.81 -7.43
C LEU A 126 -6.60 -28.47 -7.12
N LEU A 127 -5.30 -28.37 -7.36
CA LEU A 127 -4.50 -27.18 -7.04
C LEU A 127 -5.02 -25.93 -7.77
N ASP A 128 -5.50 -26.06 -9.00
CA ASP A 128 -6.07 -24.96 -9.79
C ASP A 128 -7.50 -24.55 -9.35
N LYS A 129 -8.13 -25.33 -8.47
CA LYS A 129 -9.45 -25.04 -7.87
C LYS A 129 -9.36 -24.49 -6.46
N ILE A 130 -8.14 -24.31 -5.94
CA ILE A 130 -7.94 -23.61 -4.68
C ILE A 130 -8.16 -22.12 -4.91
N THR A 131 -9.05 -21.58 -4.10
CA THR A 131 -9.51 -20.19 -4.03
C THR A 131 -9.24 -19.69 -2.61
N GLU A 132 -9.41 -18.39 -2.38
CA GLU A 132 -9.30 -17.87 -1.02
C GLU A 132 -10.32 -18.55 -0.11
N GLU A 133 -11.53 -18.85 -0.56
CA GLU A 133 -12.62 -19.42 0.25
C GLU A 133 -12.39 -20.86 0.71
N ASN A 134 -11.62 -21.65 -0.04
CA ASN A 134 -11.38 -23.07 0.23
C ASN A 134 -9.88 -23.40 0.38
N ASP A 135 -9.04 -22.40 0.66
CA ASP A 135 -7.59 -22.56 0.85
C ASP A 135 -7.29 -23.55 2.01
N PRO A 136 -6.72 -24.73 1.73
CA PRO A 136 -6.43 -25.71 2.77
C PRO A 136 -5.15 -25.38 3.56
N PHE A 137 -4.36 -24.40 3.11
CA PHE A 137 -3.07 -24.05 3.71
C PHE A 137 -3.23 -23.08 4.90
N GLU A 138 -4.07 -23.45 5.87
CA GLU A 138 -4.43 -22.58 7.00
C GLU A 138 -3.23 -22.15 7.87
N CYS A 139 -2.17 -22.96 7.93
CA CYS A 139 -0.97 -22.64 8.70
C CYS A 139 -0.19 -21.41 8.18
N ARG A 140 -0.50 -20.96 6.96
CA ARG A 140 0.05 -19.75 6.34
C ARG A 140 -0.53 -18.47 6.92
N TYR A 141 -1.60 -18.58 7.71
CA TYR A 141 -2.35 -17.43 8.22
C TYR A 141 -2.38 -17.37 9.74
N GLU A 142 -2.50 -16.15 10.27
CA GLU A 142 -2.84 -15.85 11.65
C GLU A 142 -4.11 -15.00 11.71
N THR A 143 -4.81 -15.04 12.85
CA THR A 143 -5.93 -14.15 13.11
C THR A 143 -5.46 -12.91 13.85
N ILE A 144 -5.75 -11.73 13.29
CA ILE A 144 -5.53 -10.45 13.94
C ILE A 144 -6.87 -9.73 14.16
N SER A 145 -6.93 -8.87 15.17
CA SER A 145 -8.14 -8.11 15.48
C SER A 145 -7.81 -6.71 15.96
N PHE A 146 -8.63 -5.75 15.55
CA PHE A 146 -8.56 -4.36 16.00
C PHE A 146 -9.92 -3.96 16.54
N LYS A 147 -9.92 -3.41 17.75
CA LYS A 147 -11.12 -2.86 18.38
C LYS A 147 -11.32 -1.42 17.94
N GLN A 148 -12.56 -0.94 18.02
CA GLN A 148 -12.88 0.45 17.74
C GLN A 148 -12.47 1.33 18.92
N GLU A 149 -11.23 1.82 18.91
CA GLU A 149 -10.66 2.65 19.96
C GLU A 149 -9.45 3.45 19.45
N LEU A 150 -8.98 4.40 20.26
CA LEU A 150 -7.65 4.97 20.08
C LEU A 150 -6.63 3.94 20.56
N THR A 151 -5.80 3.45 19.64
CA THR A 151 -4.80 2.41 19.93
C THR A 151 -3.40 2.97 19.69
N GLN A 152 -2.54 2.86 20.70
CA GLN A 152 -1.10 3.04 20.50
C GLN A 152 -0.55 1.78 19.83
N MET A 153 0.03 1.94 18.64
CA MET A 153 0.58 0.85 17.83
C MET A 153 2.09 0.97 17.75
N ASP A 154 2.79 -0.11 18.10
CA ASP A 154 4.18 -0.30 17.71
C ASP A 154 4.29 -0.56 16.20
N GLY A 155 5.51 -0.62 15.67
CA GLY A 155 5.74 -0.82 14.24
C GLY A 155 5.15 -2.12 13.71
N THR A 156 5.12 -3.19 14.51
CA THR A 156 4.58 -4.49 14.11
C THR A 156 3.05 -4.44 14.01
N LEU A 157 2.37 -3.90 15.03
CA LEU A 157 0.92 -3.76 15.05
C LEU A 157 0.45 -2.77 13.98
N ALA A 158 1.16 -1.66 13.79
CA ALA A 158 0.89 -0.70 12.72
C ALA A 158 1.05 -1.33 11.33
N LEU A 159 2.06 -2.18 11.14
CA LEU A 159 2.28 -2.90 9.89
C LEU A 159 1.13 -3.87 9.61
N LYS A 160 0.72 -4.65 10.62
CA LYS A 160 -0.45 -5.54 10.55
C LYS A 160 -1.72 -4.77 10.18
N PHE A 161 -1.91 -3.59 10.78
CA PHE A 161 -3.05 -2.73 10.53
C PHE A 161 -3.13 -2.27 9.07
N VAL A 162 -2.03 -1.81 8.46
CA VAL A 162 -2.02 -1.32 7.06
C VAL A 162 -1.95 -2.44 6.02
N ARG A 163 -1.53 -3.64 6.41
CA ARG A 163 -1.41 -4.80 5.52
C ARG A 163 -2.64 -5.70 5.47
N SER A 164 -3.52 -5.67 6.48
CA SER A 164 -4.69 -6.55 6.49
C SER A 164 -5.59 -6.33 5.26
N ARG A 165 -6.14 -7.43 4.73
CA ARG A 165 -6.91 -7.45 3.46
C ARG A 165 -8.21 -8.22 3.57
N HIS A 166 -8.41 -9.02 4.61
CA HIS A 166 -9.62 -9.84 4.78
C HIS A 166 -10.36 -9.46 6.06
N GLY A 167 -10.34 -8.16 6.38
CA GLY A 167 -11.02 -7.62 7.55
C GLY A 167 -12.54 -7.72 7.45
N THR A 168 -13.19 -8.16 8.53
CA THR A 168 -14.65 -8.11 8.67
C THR A 168 -15.19 -6.66 8.68
N ASN A 169 -16.52 -6.50 8.71
CA ASN A 169 -17.17 -5.19 8.86
C ASN A 169 -16.80 -4.16 7.79
N GLY A 170 -16.67 -4.62 6.53
CA GLY A 170 -16.31 -3.77 5.40
C GLY A 170 -14.84 -3.31 5.38
N GLN A 171 -13.97 -3.91 6.20
CA GLN A 171 -12.54 -3.57 6.25
C GLN A 171 -11.66 -4.41 5.32
N GLY A 172 -12.24 -5.32 4.54
CA GLY A 172 -11.54 -6.17 3.58
C GLY A 172 -11.35 -5.57 2.18
N SER A 173 -11.83 -4.35 1.92
CA SER A 173 -11.64 -3.73 0.61
C SER A 173 -10.29 -3.05 0.47
N ASP A 174 -9.81 -2.92 -0.77
CA ASP A 174 -8.61 -2.14 -1.08
C ASP A 174 -8.77 -0.66 -0.66
N PHE A 175 -9.99 -0.12 -0.72
CA PHE A 175 -10.32 1.21 -0.19
C PHE A 175 -10.11 1.29 1.34
N ALA A 176 -10.60 0.31 2.09
CA ALA A 176 -10.40 0.25 3.54
C ALA A 176 -8.90 0.15 3.88
N ARG A 177 -8.12 -0.58 3.08
CA ARG A 177 -6.66 -0.65 3.21
C ARG A 177 -6.01 0.72 2.95
N SER A 178 -6.36 1.40 1.86
CA SER A 178 -5.84 2.74 1.57
C SER A 178 -6.20 3.77 2.65
N ALA A 179 -7.41 3.72 3.18
CA ALA A 179 -7.82 4.57 4.30
C ALA A 179 -6.97 4.32 5.56
N ARG A 180 -6.68 3.05 5.89
CA ARG A 180 -5.79 2.68 7.00
C ARG A 180 -4.36 3.18 6.79
N GLN A 181 -3.82 3.03 5.58
CA GLN A 181 -2.49 3.57 5.22
C GLN A 181 -2.42 5.09 5.42
N GLN A 182 -3.44 5.83 4.96
CA GLN A 182 -3.50 7.28 5.17
C GLN A 182 -3.57 7.64 6.67
N LYS A 183 -4.36 6.91 7.47
CA LYS A 183 -4.41 7.13 8.93
C LYS A 183 -3.05 6.95 9.58
N VAL A 184 -2.32 5.90 9.22
CA VAL A 184 -0.98 5.65 9.74
C VAL A 184 0.01 6.73 9.32
N ILE A 185 -0.04 7.22 8.07
CA ILE A 185 0.79 8.36 7.63
C ILE A 185 0.52 9.59 8.49
N LEU A 186 -0.75 9.89 8.76
CA LEU A 186 -1.13 11.06 9.56
C LEU A 186 -0.75 10.91 11.05
N ALA A 187 -0.95 9.73 11.62
CA ALA A 187 -0.54 9.40 12.99
C ALA A 187 0.98 9.48 13.15
N PHE A 188 1.73 8.92 12.19
CA PHE A 188 3.19 9.01 12.16
C PHE A 188 3.66 10.45 12.07
N ARG A 189 3.08 11.26 11.16
CA ARG A 189 3.34 12.71 11.10
C ARG A 189 3.11 13.37 12.46
N GLN A 190 1.97 13.11 13.11
CA GLN A 190 1.63 13.70 14.39
C GLN A 190 2.65 13.34 15.48
N LYS A 191 3.10 12.08 15.53
CA LYS A 191 4.12 11.65 16.49
C LYS A 191 5.49 12.28 16.19
N VAL A 192 5.95 12.27 14.93
CA VAL A 192 7.21 12.91 14.53
C VAL A 192 7.24 14.40 14.88
N LEU A 193 6.11 15.11 14.72
CA LEU A 193 5.97 16.53 15.03
C LEU A 193 5.62 16.81 16.50
N SER A 194 5.54 15.78 17.35
CA SER A 194 5.25 15.93 18.77
C SER A 194 6.41 16.65 19.48
N LYS A 195 6.09 17.35 20.57
CA LYS A 195 7.13 18.01 21.39
C LYS A 195 8.15 17.00 21.91
N GLU A 196 7.70 15.80 22.27
CA GLU A 196 8.56 14.72 22.76
C GLU A 196 9.61 14.32 21.71
N THR A 197 9.19 14.06 20.47
CA THR A 197 10.09 13.66 19.39
C THR A 197 10.98 14.82 18.92
N LEU A 198 10.41 16.02 18.74
CA LEU A 198 11.16 17.19 18.26
C LEU A 198 12.23 17.68 19.25
N LEU A 199 12.03 17.51 20.54
CA LEU A 199 13.02 17.85 21.57
C LEU A 199 14.08 16.76 21.77
N ASN A 200 13.96 15.63 21.06
CA ASN A 200 14.93 14.54 21.07
C ASN A 200 15.76 14.54 19.77
N PRO A 201 16.89 15.27 19.72
CA PRO A 201 17.71 15.38 18.50
C PRO A 201 18.30 14.04 18.05
N LYS A 202 18.48 13.09 18.99
CA LYS A 202 18.95 11.74 18.66
C LYS A 202 17.90 10.99 17.82
N THR A 203 16.64 11.00 18.24
CA THR A 203 15.54 10.38 17.50
C THR A 203 15.40 11.00 16.10
N ILE A 204 15.46 12.33 15.99
CA ILE A 204 15.37 13.00 14.67
C ILE A 204 16.54 12.60 13.76
N LEU A 205 17.75 12.52 14.30
CA LEU A 205 18.93 12.08 13.53
C LEU A 205 18.85 10.60 13.13
N GLU A 206 18.36 9.73 14.02
CA GLU A 206 18.17 8.29 13.73
C GLU A 206 17.06 8.05 12.71
N LEU A 207 15.97 8.82 12.78
CA LEU A 207 14.95 8.83 11.74
C LEU A 207 15.58 9.21 10.40
N ALA A 208 16.27 10.34 10.31
CA ALA A 208 16.96 10.79 9.09
C ALA A 208 17.90 9.71 8.53
N LYS A 209 18.71 9.06 9.38
CA LYS A 209 19.59 7.96 8.95
C LYS A 209 18.83 6.71 8.48
N THR A 210 17.67 6.43 9.06
CA THR A 210 16.82 5.30 8.64
C THR A 210 16.32 5.50 7.20
N PHE A 211 16.10 6.77 6.79
CA PHE A 211 15.80 7.13 5.40
C PHE A 211 16.91 6.74 4.40
N GLY A 212 18.15 6.50 4.85
CA GLY A 212 19.27 6.10 3.98
C GLY A 212 19.66 4.62 4.01
N GLN A 213 19.07 3.79 4.88
CA GLN A 213 19.49 2.37 5.05
C GLN A 213 18.41 1.32 4.77
N SER A 214 17.15 1.62 5.08
CA SER A 214 16.01 0.69 4.87
C SER A 214 14.87 1.36 4.08
N ILE A 215 15.20 2.50 3.52
CA ILE A 215 14.33 3.40 2.80
C ILE A 215 15.14 3.88 1.60
N ASP A 216 14.49 3.94 0.47
CA ASP A 216 15.07 4.39 -0.80
C ASP A 216 14.42 5.74 -1.12
N THR A 217 15.22 6.79 -1.28
CA THR A 217 14.72 8.17 -1.48
C THR A 217 15.73 9.05 -2.23
N ASP A 218 15.20 10.05 -2.94
CA ASP A 218 15.97 11.15 -3.54
C ASP A 218 16.03 12.40 -2.64
N ILE A 219 15.50 12.32 -1.40
CA ILE A 219 15.62 13.36 -0.38
C ILE A 219 17.01 13.27 0.25
N THR A 220 17.75 14.37 0.22
CA THR A 220 19.07 14.47 0.86
C THR A 220 18.97 14.81 2.35
N ASP A 221 20.00 14.46 3.13
CA ASP A 221 20.10 14.81 4.56
C ASP A 221 19.96 16.33 4.80
N GLU A 222 20.47 17.13 3.86
CA GLU A 222 20.40 18.60 3.89
C GLU A 222 18.97 19.12 3.68
N GLU A 223 18.11 18.33 3.04
CA GLU A 223 16.72 18.69 2.77
C GLU A 223 15.75 18.29 3.88
N VAL A 224 16.12 17.33 4.72
CA VAL A 224 15.29 16.85 5.85
C VAL A 224 14.77 18.00 6.74
N PRO A 225 15.57 19.02 7.13
CA PRO A 225 15.07 20.17 7.89
C PRO A 225 13.97 20.96 7.17
N TYR A 226 14.00 21.05 5.83
CA TYR A 226 12.95 21.71 5.06
C TYR A 226 11.66 20.91 5.09
N PHE A 227 11.72 19.58 4.97
CA PHE A 227 10.55 18.71 5.12
C PHE A 227 9.96 18.78 6.53
N LEU A 228 10.79 18.86 7.57
CA LEU A 228 10.31 19.05 8.94
C LEU A 228 9.57 20.37 9.11
N LYS A 229 10.16 21.46 8.60
CA LYS A 229 9.53 22.80 8.62
C LYS A 229 8.24 22.83 7.81
N LEU A 230 8.19 22.15 6.67
CA LEU A 230 6.99 22.01 5.85
C LEU A 230 5.91 21.23 6.59
N GLY A 231 6.28 20.11 7.20
CA GLY A 231 5.42 19.29 8.05
C GLY A 231 4.72 20.10 9.14
N GLN A 232 5.44 21.02 9.79
CA GLN A 232 4.92 21.91 10.84
C GLN A 232 3.94 22.97 10.32
N LYS A 233 4.02 23.36 9.04
CA LYS A 233 3.12 24.36 8.44
C LYS A 233 1.76 23.80 8.00
N ILE A 234 1.75 22.52 7.66
CA ILE A 234 0.54 21.83 7.18
C ILE A 234 -0.49 21.76 8.31
N ASP A 235 -1.72 22.20 8.04
CA ASP A 235 -2.82 21.98 8.96
C ASP A 235 -3.39 20.56 8.73
N PRO A 236 -3.35 19.64 9.71
CA PRO A 236 -3.90 18.30 9.53
C PRO A 236 -5.38 18.30 9.17
N SER A 237 -6.14 19.32 9.58
CA SER A 237 -7.58 19.42 9.31
C SER A 237 -7.91 19.80 7.87
N THR A 238 -6.95 20.37 7.13
CA THR A 238 -7.13 20.75 5.72
C THR A 238 -6.63 19.68 4.74
N ILE A 239 -6.06 18.58 5.23
CA ILE A 239 -5.55 17.49 4.38
C ILE A 239 -6.71 16.81 3.65
N LYS A 240 -6.78 17.03 2.34
CA LYS A 240 -7.72 16.38 1.45
C LYS A 240 -7.23 14.98 1.11
N ARG A 241 -8.11 13.99 1.18
CA ARG A 241 -7.81 12.59 0.87
C ARG A 241 -8.57 12.19 -0.39
N VAL A 242 -7.84 11.69 -1.38
CA VAL A 242 -8.36 11.19 -2.64
C VAL A 242 -7.94 9.73 -2.74
N VAL A 243 -8.89 8.84 -2.98
CA VAL A 243 -8.61 7.42 -3.24
C VAL A 243 -9.18 7.12 -4.63
N LEU A 244 -8.32 6.62 -5.52
CA LEU A 244 -8.75 6.13 -6.82
C LEU A 244 -9.21 4.68 -6.65
N ASP A 245 -10.41 4.36 -7.13
CA ASP A 245 -11.03 3.04 -7.01
C ASP A 245 -12.05 2.83 -8.14
N SER A 246 -12.63 1.63 -8.17
CA SER A 246 -13.63 1.15 -9.13
C SER A 246 -15.01 0.86 -8.53
N ASP A 247 -15.16 0.96 -7.21
CA ASP A 247 -16.27 0.30 -6.49
C ASP A 247 -17.41 1.25 -6.09
N ARG A 248 -17.27 2.54 -6.35
CA ARG A 248 -18.23 3.60 -6.00
C ARG A 248 -18.89 4.17 -7.26
N ASP A 249 -20.09 4.72 -7.10
CA ASP A 249 -20.82 5.33 -8.23
C ASP A 249 -20.00 6.45 -8.92
N ASN A 250 -19.25 7.21 -8.13
CA ASN A 250 -18.39 8.29 -8.60
C ASN A 250 -16.92 7.88 -8.81
N SER A 251 -16.62 6.57 -8.84
CA SER A 251 -15.30 6.05 -9.19
C SER A 251 -14.85 6.55 -10.55
N VAL A 252 -13.55 6.79 -10.70
CA VAL A 252 -12.92 7.21 -11.95
C VAL A 252 -12.24 6.05 -12.67
N LEU A 253 -12.17 4.88 -12.02
CA LEU A 253 -11.62 3.65 -12.58
C LEU A 253 -12.73 2.62 -12.83
N GLU A 254 -12.41 1.62 -13.64
CA GLU A 254 -13.19 0.43 -13.89
C GLU A 254 -12.27 -0.79 -14.07
N VAL A 255 -12.83 -2.00 -14.04
CA VAL A 255 -12.08 -3.23 -14.31
C VAL A 255 -11.75 -3.30 -15.79
N GLY A 256 -10.48 -3.46 -16.12
CA GLY A 256 -10.02 -3.58 -17.51
C GLY A 256 -10.41 -4.91 -18.15
N ASP A 257 -10.48 -4.94 -19.48
CA ASP A 257 -10.78 -6.15 -20.24
C ASP A 257 -9.64 -7.17 -20.11
N LEU A 258 -9.93 -8.33 -19.51
CA LEU A 258 -9.00 -9.43 -19.31
C LEU A 258 -8.29 -9.87 -20.60
N ALA A 259 -8.98 -9.83 -21.75
CA ALA A 259 -8.42 -10.27 -23.03
C ALA A 259 -7.27 -9.37 -23.51
N THR A 260 -7.32 -8.08 -23.16
CA THR A 260 -6.30 -7.10 -23.55
C THR A 260 -5.17 -6.95 -22.51
N HIS A 261 -5.27 -7.64 -21.37
CA HIS A 261 -4.35 -7.54 -20.24
C HIS A 261 -3.84 -8.90 -19.78
N ASN A 262 -3.64 -9.84 -20.70
CA ASN A 262 -3.08 -11.18 -20.42
C ASN A 262 -3.84 -11.95 -19.32
N GLY A 263 -5.17 -11.77 -19.23
CA GLY A 263 -5.99 -12.41 -18.20
C GLY A 263 -5.83 -11.85 -16.80
N GLN A 264 -5.10 -10.73 -16.62
CA GLN A 264 -4.85 -10.14 -15.31
C GLN A 264 -6.00 -9.23 -14.89
N PHE A 265 -6.41 -9.32 -13.62
CA PHE A 265 -7.27 -8.30 -13.01
C PHE A 265 -6.51 -6.99 -12.92
N VAL A 266 -6.96 -5.96 -13.64
CA VAL A 266 -6.35 -4.63 -13.66
C VAL A 266 -7.42 -3.56 -13.52
N LEU A 267 -7.02 -2.39 -13.04
CA LEU A 267 -7.86 -1.19 -13.04
C LEU A 267 -7.40 -0.24 -14.14
N VAL A 268 -8.35 0.30 -14.88
CA VAL A 268 -8.13 1.29 -15.94
C VAL A 268 -9.05 2.50 -15.71
N PRO A 269 -8.74 3.68 -16.26
CA PRO A 269 -9.69 4.80 -16.28
C PRO A 269 -10.99 4.40 -16.97
N LYS A 270 -12.12 4.97 -16.54
CA LYS A 270 -13.41 4.78 -17.22
C LYS A 270 -13.32 5.06 -18.72
N ASN A 271 -13.82 4.14 -19.53
CA ASN A 271 -13.74 4.17 -21.00
C ASN A 271 -12.29 4.23 -21.54
N ASN A 272 -11.31 3.78 -20.75
CA ASN A 272 -9.89 3.83 -21.06
C ASN A 272 -9.36 5.26 -21.39
N ARG A 273 -9.97 6.31 -20.82
CA ARG A 273 -9.59 7.71 -21.04
C ARG A 273 -8.56 8.18 -20.01
N TRP A 274 -7.28 7.96 -20.32
CA TRP A 274 -6.15 8.33 -19.46
C TRP A 274 -6.01 9.83 -19.23
N THR A 275 -6.35 10.65 -20.23
CA THR A 275 -6.38 12.11 -20.10
C THR A 275 -7.35 12.56 -19.03
N ASP A 276 -8.54 11.99 -18.98
CA ASP A 276 -9.56 12.33 -17.99
C ASP A 276 -9.09 11.98 -16.56
N LEU A 277 -8.41 10.83 -16.40
CA LEU A 277 -7.85 10.45 -15.10
C LEU A 277 -6.76 11.43 -14.66
N ALA A 278 -5.86 11.81 -15.57
CA ALA A 278 -4.82 12.79 -15.31
C ALA A 278 -5.43 14.15 -14.93
N GLU A 279 -6.38 14.66 -15.71
CA GLU A 279 -7.10 15.91 -15.44
C GLU A 279 -7.84 15.86 -14.11
N TYR A 280 -8.51 14.74 -13.79
CA TYR A 280 -9.17 14.55 -12.51
C TYR A 280 -8.16 14.69 -11.36
N VAL A 281 -7.06 13.94 -11.37
CA VAL A 281 -6.04 13.98 -10.30
C VAL A 281 -5.39 15.36 -10.19
N GLN A 282 -5.05 15.98 -11.33
CA GLN A 282 -4.53 17.35 -11.36
C GLN A 282 -5.53 18.32 -10.75
N SER A 283 -6.82 18.22 -11.09
CA SER A 283 -7.86 19.06 -10.52
C SER A 283 -7.95 18.86 -9.01
N GLU A 284 -7.81 17.63 -8.52
CA GLU A 284 -7.87 17.37 -7.08
C GLU A 284 -6.71 18.01 -6.32
N ILE A 285 -5.53 18.13 -6.96
CA ILE A 285 -4.29 18.71 -6.40
C ILE A 285 -4.23 20.24 -6.56
N PHE A 286 -4.61 20.77 -7.72
CA PHE A 286 -4.44 22.19 -8.10
C PHE A 286 -5.71 23.04 -8.00
N LYS A 287 -6.87 22.48 -7.60
CA LYS A 287 -8.07 23.27 -7.22
C LYS A 287 -7.83 24.26 -6.05
N LEU A 288 -6.60 24.39 -5.57
CA LEU A 288 -6.18 25.36 -4.55
C LEU A 288 -5.90 26.77 -5.14
N GLN A 289 -6.26 27.05 -6.40
CA GLN A 289 -6.17 28.40 -7.00
C GLN A 289 -7.51 29.03 -7.41
N GLU A 290 -8.65 28.47 -7.01
CA GLU A 290 -9.94 29.15 -7.16
C GLU A 290 -10.75 29.11 -5.85
N LYS A 291 -10.27 29.81 -4.82
CA LYS A 291 -11.10 30.45 -3.78
C LYS A 291 -10.38 31.63 -3.16
#